data_AF-A0A7M3NGN5-F1
#
_entry.id   AF-A0A7M3NGN5-F1
#
_cell.length_a   1.000
_cell.length_b   1.000
_cell.length_c   1.000
_cell.angle_alpha   90.00
_cell.angle_beta   90.00
_cell.angle_gamma   90.00
#
_symmetry.space_group_name_H-M   'P 1'
#
loop_
_entity.id
_entity.type
_entity.pdbx_description
1 polymer ?
#
loop_
_entity_poly.entity_id
_entity_poly.type
_entity_poly.pdbx_seq_one_letter_code
_entity_poly.pdbx_strand_id
1 'polypeptide(L)'
;PPPPPPAGVDMSVTKTGTGTVSIGDRATYTVTVTNNSTTTSATGVGLTDTVTGPAATVISATPGQGTCTTSATGATCALGTLAAGAGTIVTVVVEPRATGTLTDRATVSAAQSDPDTANNMTTAPTTVNNARGCTRIGTSGNDTMTGTAFTDVICGLGGDDTINAGSGNDTAYGNFGNDRVDGGLNNDVLSGGPGNDTLLGNSGNDRLDTIDNVTANDTANGGLGTDICTTDPGDARISCP
;
A
#
# COMPACT_ATOMS: atom_id res chain seq x y z
N PRO A 1 -41.72 -25.53 -26.73
CA PRO A 1 -40.80 -24.89 -25.76
C PRO A 1 -39.55 -24.39 -26.48
N PRO A 2 -39.10 -23.14 -26.24
CA PRO A 2 -37.75 -22.76 -26.66
C PRO A 2 -36.73 -23.70 -25.99
N PRO A 3 -35.61 -24.03 -26.67
CA PRO A 3 -34.55 -24.83 -26.05
C PRO A 3 -34.10 -24.14 -24.76
N PRO A 4 -33.80 -24.89 -23.68
CA PRO A 4 -33.21 -24.30 -22.50
C PRO A 4 -31.94 -23.52 -22.91
N PRO A 5 -31.70 -22.33 -22.33
CA PRO A 5 -30.46 -21.61 -22.58
C PRO A 5 -29.26 -22.55 -22.40
N PRO A 6 -28.20 -22.46 -23.23
CA PRO A 6 -27.01 -23.28 -23.05
C PRO A 6 -26.51 -23.17 -21.61
N ALA A 7 -26.05 -24.28 -21.02
CA ALA A 7 -25.52 -24.29 -19.66
C ALA A 7 -24.33 -23.33 -19.56
N GLY A 8 -24.56 -22.17 -18.96
CA GLY A 8 -23.56 -21.14 -18.72
C GLY A 8 -22.76 -21.38 -17.44
N VAL A 9 -21.92 -20.41 -17.13
CA VAL A 9 -21.36 -20.23 -15.78
C VAL A 9 -22.14 -19.13 -15.09
N ASP A 10 -21.93 -18.97 -13.80
CA ASP A 10 -22.42 -17.84 -13.00
C ASP A 10 -21.21 -17.36 -12.22
N MET A 11 -20.52 -16.37 -12.78
CA MET A 11 -19.40 -15.74 -12.10
C MET A 11 -19.96 -14.69 -11.15
N SER A 12 -19.32 -14.48 -10.01
CA SER A 12 -19.65 -13.33 -9.17
C SER A 12 -18.40 -12.80 -8.50
N VAL A 13 -18.47 -11.52 -8.13
CA VAL A 13 -17.41 -10.85 -7.40
C VAL A 13 -17.96 -10.12 -6.19
N THR A 14 -17.30 -10.30 -5.05
CA THR A 14 -17.50 -9.47 -3.86
C THR A 14 -16.17 -8.86 -3.45
N LYS A 15 -16.23 -7.70 -2.80
CA LYS A 15 -15.01 -6.98 -2.43
C LYS A 15 -15.14 -6.33 -1.07
N THR A 16 -14.10 -6.48 -0.27
CA THR A 16 -13.88 -5.72 0.96
C THR A 16 -12.65 -4.85 0.80
N GLY A 17 -12.61 -3.73 1.51
CA GLY A 17 -11.51 -2.79 1.47
C GLY A 17 -11.31 -2.09 2.81
N THR A 18 -10.12 -1.55 3.02
CA THR A 18 -9.85 -0.66 4.17
C THR A 18 -10.79 0.54 4.11
N GLY A 19 -11.48 0.85 5.22
CA GLY A 19 -12.45 1.96 5.23
C GLY A 19 -11.79 3.34 5.15
N THR A 20 -10.74 3.56 5.95
CA THR A 20 -9.99 4.82 6.01
C THR A 20 -8.50 4.54 6.14
N VAL A 21 -7.68 5.31 5.44
CA VAL A 21 -6.22 5.33 5.55
C VAL A 21 -5.71 6.77 5.56
N SER A 22 -4.48 6.98 6.04
CA SER A 22 -3.78 8.26 5.91
C SER A 22 -2.76 8.18 4.78
N ILE A 23 -2.32 9.33 4.26
CA ILE A 23 -1.11 9.39 3.43
C ILE A 23 0.07 8.79 4.23
N GLY A 24 0.81 7.88 3.59
CA GLY A 24 1.86 7.06 4.21
C GLY A 24 1.40 5.71 4.75
N ASP A 25 0.10 5.42 4.71
CA ASP A 25 -0.45 4.08 4.94
C ASP A 25 -0.83 3.43 3.59
N ARG A 26 -1.06 2.11 3.59
CA ARG A 26 -1.56 1.36 2.41
C ARG A 26 -2.99 0.89 2.61
N ALA A 27 -3.83 1.08 1.60
CA ALA A 27 -5.16 0.48 1.54
C ALA A 27 -5.05 -0.96 0.99
N THR A 28 -5.74 -1.90 1.63
CA THR A 28 -5.79 -3.29 1.17
C THR A 28 -7.21 -3.65 0.80
N TYR A 29 -7.36 -4.25 -0.38
CA TYR A 29 -8.62 -4.75 -0.89
C TYR A 29 -8.56 -6.25 -1.09
N THR A 30 -9.61 -6.96 -0.68
CA THR A 30 -9.76 -8.40 -0.95
C THR A 30 -10.94 -8.60 -1.87
N VAL A 31 -10.65 -9.07 -3.08
CA VAL A 31 -11.64 -9.43 -4.10
C VAL A 31 -11.86 -10.94 -4.02
N THR A 32 -13.09 -11.36 -3.75
CA THR A 32 -13.48 -12.79 -3.82
C THR A 32 -14.20 -13.02 -5.13
N VAL A 33 -13.67 -13.94 -5.93
CA VAL A 33 -14.21 -14.38 -7.22
C VAL A 33 -14.77 -15.79 -7.05
N THR A 34 -16.04 -15.99 -7.42
CA THR A 34 -16.73 -17.27 -7.26
C THR A 34 -17.37 -17.71 -8.57
N ASN A 35 -17.32 -19.00 -8.87
CA ASN A 35 -18.19 -19.64 -9.85
C ASN A 35 -19.36 -20.29 -9.12
N ASN A 36 -20.52 -19.64 -9.09
CA ASN A 36 -21.73 -20.13 -8.42
C ASN A 36 -22.46 -21.23 -9.20
N SER A 37 -22.00 -21.57 -10.42
CA SER A 37 -22.51 -22.71 -11.16
C SER A 37 -22.34 -23.99 -10.34
N THR A 38 -23.36 -24.84 -10.33
CA THR A 38 -23.33 -26.12 -9.61
C THR A 38 -22.83 -27.28 -10.47
N THR A 39 -22.74 -27.08 -11.80
CA THR A 39 -22.43 -28.15 -12.76
C THR A 39 -21.30 -27.83 -13.71
N THR A 40 -21.03 -26.54 -13.95
CA THR A 40 -20.13 -26.10 -15.02
C THR A 40 -18.88 -25.46 -14.43
N SER A 41 -17.71 -25.90 -14.87
CA SER A 41 -16.45 -25.21 -14.55
C SER A 41 -16.30 -23.99 -15.45
N ALA A 42 -15.91 -22.85 -14.86
CA ALA A 42 -15.56 -21.64 -15.59
C ALA A 42 -14.08 -21.69 -16.00
N THR A 43 -13.79 -21.42 -17.26
CA THR A 43 -12.43 -21.45 -17.82
C THR A 43 -12.06 -20.09 -18.38
N GLY A 44 -10.76 -19.79 -18.42
CA GLY A 44 -10.30 -18.47 -18.87
C GLY A 44 -10.82 -17.36 -17.96
N VAL A 45 -10.96 -17.66 -16.66
CA VAL A 45 -11.43 -16.71 -15.66
C VAL A 45 -10.43 -15.57 -15.58
N GLY A 46 -10.92 -14.36 -15.85
CA GLY A 46 -10.16 -13.12 -15.76
C GLY A 46 -10.73 -12.21 -14.69
N LEU A 47 -9.85 -11.43 -14.05
CA LEU A 47 -10.24 -10.32 -13.19
C LEU A 47 -9.56 -9.05 -13.68
N THR A 48 -10.33 -7.98 -13.84
CA THR A 48 -9.83 -6.63 -14.02
C THR A 48 -10.18 -5.80 -12.81
N ASP A 49 -9.17 -5.21 -12.18
CA ASP A 49 -9.28 -4.34 -11.02
C ASP A 49 -8.79 -2.94 -11.40
N THR A 50 -9.58 -1.92 -11.09
CA THR A 50 -9.32 -0.52 -11.46
C THR A 50 -9.45 0.37 -10.24
N VAL A 51 -8.43 1.18 -10.00
CA VAL A 51 -8.37 2.14 -8.90
C VAL A 51 -8.53 3.56 -9.46
N THR A 52 -9.47 4.30 -8.92
CA THR A 52 -9.80 5.68 -9.34
C THR A 52 -9.95 6.60 -8.11
N GLY A 53 -9.93 7.92 -8.35
CA GLY A 53 -10.04 8.93 -7.30
C GLY A 53 -8.75 9.74 -7.14
N PRO A 54 -8.28 10.02 -5.91
CA PRO A 54 -7.04 10.76 -5.69
C PRO A 54 -5.81 10.02 -6.22
N ALA A 55 -4.69 10.73 -6.33
CA ALA A 55 -3.43 10.14 -6.77
C ALA A 55 -3.01 8.97 -5.86
N ALA A 56 -2.76 7.82 -6.47
CA ALA A 56 -2.34 6.59 -5.81
C ALA A 56 -1.58 5.67 -6.77
N THR A 57 -0.89 4.67 -6.23
CA THR A 57 -0.25 3.58 -6.98
C THR A 57 -0.77 2.24 -6.51
N VAL A 58 -1.11 1.33 -7.43
CA VAL A 58 -1.26 -0.10 -7.10
C VAL A 58 0.13 -0.71 -6.91
N ILE A 59 0.40 -1.16 -5.68
CA ILE A 59 1.69 -1.73 -5.29
C ILE A 59 1.78 -3.20 -5.68
N SER A 60 0.70 -3.95 -5.41
CA SER A 60 0.68 -5.39 -5.68
C SER A 60 -0.74 -5.89 -5.93
N ALA A 61 -0.84 -6.97 -6.71
CA ALA A 61 -2.03 -7.79 -6.84
C ALA A 61 -1.62 -9.26 -6.71
N THR A 62 -2.01 -9.90 -5.61
CA THR A 62 -1.62 -11.28 -5.29
C THR A 62 -2.84 -12.18 -5.42
N PRO A 63 -2.89 -13.05 -6.43
CA PRO A 63 -4.01 -13.96 -6.59
C PRO A 63 -3.82 -15.24 -5.76
N GLY A 64 -4.92 -15.81 -5.28
CA GLY A 64 -4.94 -17.15 -4.67
C GLY A 64 -4.70 -18.27 -5.68
N GLN A 65 -4.94 -18.02 -6.97
CA GLN A 65 -4.57 -18.91 -8.08
C GLN A 65 -4.28 -18.12 -9.36
N GLY A 66 -3.41 -18.67 -10.21
CA GLY A 66 -3.03 -18.03 -11.47
C GLY A 66 -2.03 -16.88 -11.25
N THR A 67 -2.13 -15.84 -12.07
CA THR A 67 -1.15 -14.74 -12.08
C THR A 67 -1.83 -13.39 -12.28
N CYS A 68 -1.29 -12.34 -11.67
CA CYS A 68 -1.69 -10.96 -11.91
C CYS A 68 -0.53 -10.12 -12.42
N THR A 69 -0.85 -9.10 -13.21
CA THR A 69 0.05 -8.01 -13.59
C THR A 69 -0.55 -6.70 -13.10
N THR A 70 0.28 -5.79 -12.58
CA THR A 70 -0.15 -4.48 -12.11
C THR A 70 0.23 -3.35 -13.07
N SER A 71 -0.50 -2.26 -12.96
CA SER A 71 -0.22 -0.95 -13.52
C SER A 71 -0.43 0.09 -12.42
N ALA A 72 -0.04 1.35 -12.62
CA ALA A 72 -0.19 2.37 -11.59
C ALA A 72 -1.64 2.51 -11.05
N THR A 73 -2.66 2.24 -11.87
CA THR A 73 -4.08 2.47 -11.55
C THR A 73 -4.94 1.22 -11.62
N GLY A 74 -4.35 0.02 -11.60
CA GLY A 74 -5.15 -1.21 -11.66
C GLY A 74 -4.33 -2.48 -11.79
N ALA A 75 -5.01 -3.61 -11.78
CA ALA A 75 -4.43 -4.93 -11.97
C ALA A 75 -5.28 -5.78 -12.92
N THR A 76 -4.63 -6.66 -13.66
CA THR A 76 -5.29 -7.66 -14.50
C THR A 76 -4.78 -9.03 -14.10
N CYS A 77 -5.70 -9.96 -13.84
CA CYS A 77 -5.37 -11.31 -13.39
C CYS A 77 -5.94 -12.37 -14.33
N ALA A 78 -5.11 -13.34 -14.67
CA ALA A 78 -5.50 -14.58 -15.32
C ALA A 78 -5.62 -15.65 -14.23
N LEU A 79 -6.85 -15.91 -13.78
CA LEU A 79 -7.16 -16.84 -12.68
C LEU A 79 -7.32 -18.29 -13.18
N GLY A 80 -7.43 -18.50 -14.50
CA GLY A 80 -7.43 -19.85 -15.08
C GLY A 80 -8.81 -20.51 -15.02
N THR A 81 -8.90 -21.68 -14.36
CA THR A 81 -10.16 -22.45 -14.28
C THR A 81 -10.66 -22.49 -12.84
N LEU A 82 -11.96 -22.24 -12.65
CA LEU A 82 -12.67 -22.43 -11.39
C LEU A 82 -13.71 -23.53 -11.56
N ALA A 83 -13.61 -24.57 -10.73
CA ALA A 83 -14.61 -25.63 -10.70
C ALA A 83 -16.00 -25.07 -10.31
N ALA A 84 -17.04 -25.86 -10.57
CA ALA A 84 -18.39 -25.55 -10.10
C ALA A 84 -18.41 -25.37 -8.57
N GLY A 85 -18.95 -24.26 -8.09
CA GLY A 85 -19.02 -23.90 -6.67
C GLY A 85 -17.69 -23.45 -6.05
N ALA A 86 -16.61 -23.36 -6.81
CA ALA A 86 -15.30 -22.94 -6.31
C ALA A 86 -15.13 -21.42 -6.34
N GLY A 87 -14.23 -20.92 -5.51
CA GLY A 87 -13.82 -19.51 -5.52
C GLY A 87 -12.34 -19.32 -5.19
N THR A 88 -11.84 -18.14 -5.52
CA THR A 88 -10.47 -17.70 -5.20
C THR A 88 -10.52 -16.24 -4.76
N ILE A 89 -9.46 -15.81 -4.08
CA ILE A 89 -9.28 -14.40 -3.72
C ILE A 89 -8.20 -13.74 -4.58
N VAL A 90 -8.26 -12.42 -4.71
CA VAL A 90 -7.16 -11.56 -5.16
C VAL A 90 -7.02 -10.43 -4.16
N THR A 91 -5.83 -10.27 -3.60
CA THR A 91 -5.51 -9.19 -2.67
C THR A 91 -4.78 -8.07 -3.43
N VAL A 92 -5.36 -6.87 -3.44
CA VAL A 92 -4.81 -5.68 -4.10
C VAL A 92 -4.39 -4.69 -3.03
N VAL A 93 -3.15 -4.19 -3.12
CA VAL A 93 -2.61 -3.19 -2.20
C VAL A 93 -2.36 -1.90 -2.95
N VAL A 94 -2.84 -0.79 -2.40
CA VAL A 94 -2.80 0.54 -3.02
C VAL A 94 -2.22 1.54 -2.03
N GLU A 95 -1.31 2.37 -2.50
CA GLU A 95 -0.70 3.44 -1.71
C GLU A 95 -1.17 4.81 -2.21
N PRO A 96 -2.03 5.51 -1.46
CA PRO A 96 -2.45 6.87 -1.80
C PRO A 96 -1.40 7.91 -1.44
N ARG A 97 -1.34 8.97 -2.26
CA ARG A 97 -0.49 10.16 -2.03
C ARG A 97 -1.27 11.48 -2.07
N ALA A 98 -2.60 11.42 -2.07
CA ALA A 98 -3.45 12.59 -1.98
C ALA A 98 -4.76 12.27 -1.25
N THR A 99 -5.30 13.27 -0.55
CA THR A 99 -6.58 13.15 0.18
C THR A 99 -7.76 13.03 -0.78
N GLY A 100 -8.78 12.28 -0.39
CA GLY A 100 -10.00 12.10 -1.17
C GLY A 100 -10.60 10.72 -0.97
N THR A 101 -11.50 10.31 -1.87
CA THR A 101 -12.07 8.97 -1.85
C THR A 101 -11.44 8.12 -2.94
N LEU A 102 -10.62 7.15 -2.55
CA LEU A 102 -10.20 6.07 -3.44
C LEU A 102 -11.39 5.16 -3.71
N THR A 103 -11.55 4.78 -4.97
CA THR A 103 -12.60 3.87 -5.43
C THR A 103 -11.94 2.75 -6.20
N ASP A 104 -11.90 1.58 -5.58
CA ASP A 104 -11.42 0.36 -6.21
C ASP A 104 -12.61 -0.44 -6.73
N ARG A 105 -12.60 -0.73 -8.03
CA ARG A 105 -13.63 -1.49 -8.75
C ARG A 105 -13.03 -2.74 -9.39
N ALA A 106 -13.60 -3.88 -9.04
CA ALA A 106 -13.24 -5.19 -9.56
C ALA A 106 -14.33 -5.72 -10.50
N THR A 107 -13.94 -6.32 -11.62
CA THR A 107 -14.83 -6.93 -12.63
C THR A 107 -14.29 -8.30 -13.01
N VAL A 108 -15.13 -9.34 -12.94
CA VAL A 108 -14.78 -10.71 -13.33
C VAL A 108 -15.35 -11.07 -14.70
N SER A 109 -14.64 -11.93 -15.43
CA SER A 109 -15.12 -12.54 -16.68
C SER A 109 -14.70 -14.01 -16.77
N ALA A 110 -15.35 -14.76 -17.65
CA ALA A 110 -15.00 -16.12 -18.04
C ALA A 110 -15.26 -16.34 -19.54
N ALA A 111 -14.75 -17.43 -20.10
CA ALA A 111 -14.95 -17.76 -21.52
C ALA A 111 -16.39 -18.21 -21.83
N GLN A 112 -17.06 -18.82 -20.85
CA GLN A 112 -18.45 -19.23 -20.93
C GLN A 112 -19.38 -18.03 -20.78
N SER A 113 -20.59 -18.13 -21.36
CA SER A 113 -21.63 -17.12 -21.16
C SER A 113 -22.10 -17.13 -19.71
N ASP A 114 -22.21 -15.95 -19.14
CA ASP A 114 -22.80 -15.70 -17.83
C ASP A 114 -24.16 -15.00 -17.99
N PRO A 115 -25.27 -15.65 -17.64
CA PRO A 115 -26.61 -15.05 -17.70
C PRO A 115 -26.86 -13.93 -16.69
N ASP A 116 -26.16 -13.92 -15.55
CA ASP A 116 -26.31 -12.90 -14.51
C ASP A 116 -25.10 -11.98 -14.50
N THR A 117 -25.07 -10.99 -15.37
CA THR A 117 -23.93 -10.06 -15.44
C THR A 117 -23.94 -9.00 -14.34
N ALA A 118 -25.00 -8.91 -13.53
CA ALA A 118 -25.14 -7.88 -12.52
C ALA A 118 -24.23 -8.10 -11.30
N ASN A 119 -23.84 -9.35 -11.04
CA ASN A 119 -22.96 -9.74 -9.94
C ASN A 119 -21.46 -9.81 -10.36
N ASN A 120 -21.16 -9.49 -11.62
CA ASN A 120 -19.80 -9.55 -12.19
C ASN A 120 -18.96 -8.30 -11.94
N MET A 121 -19.50 -7.32 -11.21
CA MET A 121 -18.80 -6.08 -10.87
C MET A 121 -19.13 -5.65 -9.45
N THR A 122 -18.11 -5.16 -8.74
CA THR A 122 -18.26 -4.61 -7.39
C THR A 122 -17.28 -3.46 -7.18
N THR A 123 -17.51 -2.65 -6.15
CA THR A 123 -16.69 -1.48 -5.84
C THR A 123 -16.58 -1.29 -4.33
N ALA A 124 -15.39 -0.94 -3.85
CA ALA A 124 -15.11 -0.63 -2.46
C ALA A 124 -14.47 0.76 -2.35
N PRO A 125 -15.09 1.72 -1.63
CA PRO A 125 -14.49 3.01 -1.38
C PRO A 125 -13.55 2.98 -0.16
N THR A 126 -12.51 3.81 -0.20
CA THR A 126 -11.61 4.09 0.93
C THR A 126 -11.43 5.59 1.07
N THR A 127 -11.61 6.11 2.28
CA THR A 127 -11.33 7.51 2.59
C THR A 127 -9.84 7.69 2.86
N VAL A 128 -9.20 8.63 2.16
CA VAL A 128 -7.80 9.02 2.39
C VAL A 128 -7.76 10.38 3.07
N ASN A 129 -7.16 10.43 4.26
CA ASN A 129 -6.93 11.65 5.00
C ASN A 129 -5.42 12.01 5.03
N ASN A 130 -5.07 13.15 5.60
CA ASN A 130 -3.69 13.54 5.88
C ASN A 130 -3.47 13.67 7.39
N ALA A 131 -3.74 12.61 8.16
CA ALA A 131 -3.65 12.64 9.62
C ALA A 131 -2.24 12.97 10.14
N ARG A 132 -1.20 12.61 9.37
CA ARG A 132 0.20 12.93 9.70
C ARG A 132 0.56 14.38 9.40
N GLY A 133 -0.26 15.10 8.62
CA GLY A 133 0.00 16.49 8.26
C GLY A 133 1.12 16.67 7.24
N CYS A 134 1.39 15.68 6.39
CA CYS A 134 2.44 15.72 5.37
C CYS A 134 2.34 17.02 4.56
N THR A 135 3.41 17.82 4.57
CA THR A 135 3.59 19.05 3.78
C THR A 135 4.38 18.79 2.51
N ARG A 136 5.23 17.75 2.52
CA ARG A 136 5.98 17.25 1.36
C ARG A 136 5.75 15.74 1.26
N ILE A 137 5.28 15.29 0.10
CA ILE A 137 4.86 13.91 -0.13
C ILE A 137 5.64 13.36 -1.32
N GLY A 138 6.28 12.21 -1.15
CA GLY A 138 6.97 11.47 -2.20
C GLY A 138 6.01 10.67 -3.08
N THR A 139 6.52 9.59 -3.61
CA THR A 139 5.87 8.65 -4.52
C THR A 139 5.99 7.23 -3.97
N SER A 140 5.49 6.25 -4.72
CA SER A 140 5.58 4.84 -4.30
C SER A 140 6.86 4.15 -4.78
N GLY A 141 7.82 4.92 -5.27
CA GLY A 141 9.14 4.44 -5.62
C GLY A 141 10.20 5.39 -5.08
N ASN A 142 11.46 5.00 -5.25
CA ASN A 142 12.59 5.65 -4.61
C ASN A 142 12.68 7.15 -4.93
N ASP A 143 12.62 7.97 -3.89
CA ASP A 143 12.66 9.42 -3.97
C ASP A 143 13.92 10.03 -3.35
N THR A 144 14.26 11.24 -3.80
CA THR A 144 15.23 12.10 -3.11
C THR A 144 14.52 13.38 -2.72
N MET A 145 14.35 13.58 -1.43
CA MET A 145 13.56 14.66 -0.85
C MET A 145 14.44 15.57 0.00
N THR A 146 14.23 16.88 -0.15
CA THR A 146 14.86 17.89 0.71
C THR A 146 13.78 18.81 1.26
N GLY A 147 13.69 18.95 2.57
CA GLY A 147 12.83 19.93 3.22
C GLY A 147 13.33 21.35 3.03
N THR A 148 12.83 22.25 3.86
CA THR A 148 13.07 23.68 3.79
C THR A 148 13.94 24.13 4.98
N ALA A 149 13.97 25.44 5.23
CA ALA A 149 14.61 25.99 6.43
C ALA A 149 13.61 26.21 7.58
N PHE A 150 12.39 25.69 7.43
CA PHE A 150 11.28 25.80 8.38
C PHE A 150 10.78 24.41 8.70
N THR A 151 9.97 24.30 9.77
CA THR A 151 9.30 23.05 10.14
C THR A 151 8.52 22.45 8.96
N ASP A 152 8.94 21.26 8.57
CA ASP A 152 8.33 20.42 7.55
C ASP A 152 7.76 19.13 8.13
N VAL A 153 6.76 18.57 7.43
CA VAL A 153 6.34 17.18 7.62
C VAL A 153 6.55 16.45 6.30
N ILE A 154 7.56 15.58 6.26
CA ILE A 154 7.97 14.88 5.05
C ILE A 154 7.52 13.43 5.13
N CYS A 155 6.86 12.94 4.07
CA CYS A 155 6.39 11.56 3.96
C CYS A 155 6.94 10.96 2.66
N GLY A 156 7.91 10.04 2.77
CA GLY A 156 8.56 9.35 1.64
C GLY A 156 7.60 8.47 0.86
N LEU A 157 6.89 7.60 1.59
CA LEU A 157 5.79 6.69 1.21
C LEU A 157 6.28 5.28 0.89
N GLY A 158 6.60 4.97 -0.35
CA GLY A 158 7.00 3.64 -0.75
C GLY A 158 8.28 3.73 -1.57
N GLY A 159 9.16 2.74 -1.43
CA GLY A 159 10.44 2.75 -2.12
C GLY A 159 11.58 3.02 -1.15
N ASP A 160 12.81 2.93 -1.64
CA ASP A 160 14.00 3.23 -0.84
C ASP A 160 14.31 4.73 -0.97
N ASP A 161 13.87 5.52 0.00
CA ASP A 161 13.91 6.97 -0.06
C ASP A 161 15.17 7.56 0.57
N THR A 162 15.62 8.70 0.04
CA THR A 162 16.64 9.54 0.69
C THR A 162 16.01 10.88 1.05
N ILE A 163 15.83 11.11 2.34
CA ILE A 163 15.19 12.29 2.91
C ILE A 163 16.21 13.10 3.70
N ASN A 164 16.29 14.40 3.40
CA ASN A 164 16.99 15.39 4.21
C ASN A 164 15.95 16.44 4.64
N ALA A 165 15.66 16.54 5.94
CA ALA A 165 14.63 17.44 6.44
C ALA A 165 15.14 18.89 6.47
N GLY A 166 16.38 19.11 6.87
CA GLY A 166 17.12 20.34 6.63
C GLY A 166 17.34 21.12 7.92
N SER A 167 16.82 22.35 7.97
CA SER A 167 16.83 23.13 9.20
C SER A 167 15.40 23.35 9.65
N GLY A 168 15.15 23.31 10.96
CA GLY A 168 13.81 23.47 11.50
C GLY A 168 13.53 22.35 12.48
N ASN A 169 12.42 22.42 13.21
CA ASN A 169 11.99 21.24 13.95
C ASN A 169 11.10 20.44 13.03
N ASP A 170 11.64 19.42 12.39
CA ASP A 170 10.98 18.68 11.33
C ASP A 170 10.38 17.36 11.81
N THR A 171 9.47 16.82 11.01
CA THR A 171 9.00 15.45 11.16
C THR A 171 9.15 14.72 9.83
N ALA A 172 9.92 13.64 9.81
CA ALA A 172 10.16 12.88 8.59
C ALA A 172 9.80 11.40 8.78
N TYR A 173 9.01 10.87 7.86
CA TYR A 173 8.62 9.47 7.78
C TYR A 173 9.20 8.87 6.49
N GLY A 174 10.08 7.88 6.61
CA GLY A 174 10.52 7.06 5.47
C GLY A 174 9.33 6.31 4.87
N ASN A 175 8.67 5.53 5.73
CA ASN A 175 7.54 4.64 5.49
C ASN A 175 7.97 3.26 4.99
N PHE A 176 7.53 2.83 3.81
CA PHE A 176 7.77 1.47 3.35
C PHE A 176 8.99 1.43 2.43
N GLY A 177 10.02 0.67 2.81
CA GLY A 177 11.23 0.51 2.00
C GLY A 177 12.46 0.70 2.87
N ASN A 178 13.64 0.69 2.27
CA ASN A 178 14.89 0.88 3.01
C ASN A 178 15.29 2.35 2.92
N ASP A 179 14.88 3.11 3.91
CA ASP A 179 14.95 4.56 3.86
C ASP A 179 16.19 5.10 4.54
N ARG A 180 16.68 6.21 4.02
CA ARG A 180 17.69 7.03 4.65
C ARG A 180 17.11 8.39 4.98
N VAL A 181 16.93 8.65 6.28
CA VAL A 181 16.33 9.89 6.78
C VAL A 181 17.35 10.66 7.61
N ASP A 182 17.57 11.90 7.23
CA ASP A 182 18.46 12.87 7.89
C ASP A 182 17.62 14.04 8.39
N GLY A 183 17.57 14.25 9.72
CA GLY A 183 16.86 15.36 10.37
C GLY A 183 17.55 16.69 10.11
N GLY A 184 18.82 16.78 10.48
CA GLY A 184 19.69 17.89 10.10
C GLY A 184 19.96 18.80 11.29
N LEU A 185 19.46 20.02 11.27
CA LEU A 185 19.63 20.98 12.36
C LEU A 185 18.32 21.17 13.11
N ASN A 186 18.44 21.37 14.43
CA ASN A 186 17.34 21.56 15.38
C ASN A 186 16.69 20.23 15.77
N ASN A 187 15.53 20.28 16.44
CA ASN A 187 15.00 19.11 17.15
C ASN A 187 13.97 18.42 16.26
N ASP A 188 14.31 17.22 15.79
CA ASP A 188 13.55 16.51 14.78
C ASP A 188 12.84 15.26 15.32
N VAL A 189 11.80 14.84 14.60
CA VAL A 189 11.11 13.57 14.83
C VAL A 189 11.22 12.70 13.58
N LEU A 190 11.98 11.63 13.66
CA LEU A 190 12.27 10.75 12.53
C LEU A 190 11.66 9.37 12.74
N SER A 191 11.03 8.83 11.70
CA SER A 191 10.47 7.48 11.69
C SER A 191 10.95 6.76 10.43
N GLY A 192 11.54 5.58 10.61
CA GLY A 192 11.91 4.69 9.52
C GLY A 192 10.66 4.07 8.90
N GLY A 193 10.02 3.18 9.65
CA GLY A 193 8.87 2.42 9.17
C GLY A 193 9.31 0.99 8.82
N PRO A 194 8.52 0.23 8.05
CA PRO A 194 8.92 -1.10 7.65
C PRO A 194 10.06 -1.11 6.61
N GLY A 195 11.13 -1.83 6.91
CA GLY A 195 12.29 -1.99 6.02
C GLY A 195 13.61 -1.87 6.77
N ASN A 196 14.73 -1.78 6.05
CA ASN A 196 16.05 -1.59 6.67
C ASN A 196 16.44 -0.11 6.60
N ASP A 197 16.18 0.63 7.66
CA ASP A 197 16.26 2.07 7.68
C ASP A 197 17.53 2.60 8.34
N THR A 198 17.95 3.79 7.92
CA THR A 198 19.00 4.57 8.56
C THR A 198 18.51 5.97 8.90
N LEU A 199 18.32 6.22 10.19
CA LEU A 199 17.92 7.52 10.74
C LEU A 199 19.12 8.27 11.33
N LEU A 200 19.31 9.53 10.93
CA LEU A 200 20.30 10.45 11.49
C LEU A 200 19.61 11.69 12.08
N GLY A 201 19.67 11.89 13.40
CA GLY A 201 19.20 13.13 14.04
C GLY A 201 20.10 14.32 13.72
N ASN A 202 21.41 14.10 13.72
CA ASN A 202 22.45 15.11 13.51
C ASN A 202 22.58 16.11 14.66
N SER A 203 22.10 17.35 14.58
CA SER A 203 22.32 18.36 15.62
C SER A 203 21.01 18.80 16.24
N GLY A 204 20.78 18.45 17.49
CA GLY A 204 19.49 18.71 18.11
C GLY A 204 19.24 17.81 19.30
N ASN A 205 18.05 17.92 19.89
CA ASN A 205 17.52 16.89 20.76
C ASN A 205 16.44 16.17 19.98
N ASP A 206 16.79 15.04 19.38
CA ASP A 206 15.98 14.38 18.37
C ASP A 206 15.22 13.18 18.94
N ARG A 207 14.12 12.83 18.28
CA ARG A 207 13.39 11.59 18.55
C ARG A 207 13.40 10.71 17.31
N LEU A 208 14.04 9.55 17.39
CA LEU A 208 14.15 8.58 16.30
C LEU A 208 13.36 7.32 16.66
N ASP A 209 12.61 6.79 15.68
CA ASP A 209 11.79 5.60 15.83
C ASP A 209 12.00 4.64 14.63
N THR A 210 12.51 3.44 14.90
CA THR A 210 12.71 2.38 13.89
C THR A 210 11.88 1.13 14.19
N ILE A 211 10.83 1.23 15.00
CA ILE A 211 10.05 0.04 15.36
C ILE A 211 9.23 -0.47 14.17
N ASP A 212 9.54 -1.68 13.70
CA ASP A 212 8.79 -2.38 12.66
C ASP A 212 8.55 -3.88 12.95
N ASN A 213 9.02 -4.37 14.10
CA ASN A 213 9.03 -5.76 14.56
C ASN A 213 9.97 -6.68 13.78
N VAL A 214 10.96 -6.13 13.09
CA VAL A 214 12.10 -6.85 12.53
C VAL A 214 13.32 -6.54 13.41
N THR A 215 14.20 -7.52 13.56
CA THR A 215 15.36 -7.39 14.45
C THR A 215 16.62 -7.16 13.64
N ALA A 216 17.45 -6.20 14.06
CA ALA A 216 18.81 -5.98 13.57
C ALA A 216 18.91 -5.59 12.09
N ASN A 217 17.91 -4.88 11.59
CA ASN A 217 17.86 -4.30 10.25
C ASN A 217 18.16 -2.80 10.26
N ASP A 218 17.88 -2.10 11.36
CA ASP A 218 17.86 -0.64 11.37
C ASP A 218 19.05 -0.01 12.09
N THR A 219 19.29 1.26 11.76
CA THR A 219 20.26 2.11 12.44
C THR A 219 19.61 3.44 12.83
N ALA A 220 19.61 3.76 14.12
CA ALA A 220 19.24 5.06 14.66
C ALA A 220 20.47 5.74 15.28
N ASN A 221 20.88 6.87 14.70
CA ASN A 221 21.99 7.68 15.20
C ASN A 221 21.50 9.09 15.57
N GLY A 222 21.39 9.37 16.87
CA GLY A 222 20.92 10.67 17.37
C GLY A 222 21.86 11.83 17.00
N GLY A 223 23.17 11.63 17.14
CA GLY A 223 24.17 12.65 16.83
C GLY A 223 24.54 13.52 18.03
N LEU A 224 24.54 14.83 17.85
CA LEU A 224 24.91 15.83 18.84
C LEU A 224 23.67 16.33 19.57
N GLY A 225 23.62 16.07 20.88
CA GLY A 225 22.61 16.61 21.78
C GLY A 225 22.10 15.52 22.72
N THR A 226 20.85 15.63 23.14
CA THR A 226 20.19 14.63 24.00
C THR A 226 19.03 14.00 23.24
N ASP A 227 19.28 12.81 22.69
CA ASP A 227 18.37 12.16 21.76
C ASP A 227 17.63 10.99 22.41
N ILE A 228 16.45 10.69 21.87
CA ILE A 228 15.62 9.55 22.26
C ILE A 228 15.46 8.64 21.06
N CYS A 229 16.02 7.44 21.13
CA CYS A 229 15.89 6.43 20.07
C CYS A 229 15.07 5.24 20.57
N THR A 230 13.96 4.97 19.89
CA THR A 230 13.09 3.81 20.10
C THR A 230 13.34 2.84 18.96
N THR A 231 13.91 1.67 19.25
CA THR A 231 14.31 0.70 18.22
C THR A 231 13.96 -0.72 18.66
N ASP A 232 13.90 -1.64 17.70
CA ASP A 232 13.67 -3.04 18.00
C ASP A 232 14.93 -3.69 18.58
N PRO A 233 14.80 -4.86 19.24
CA PRO A 233 15.95 -5.58 19.77
C PRO A 233 16.92 -5.98 18.66
N GLY A 234 18.17 -5.53 18.77
CA GLY A 234 19.24 -5.88 17.83
C GLY A 234 19.60 -4.77 16.85
N ASP A 235 18.78 -3.74 16.74
CA ASP A 235 19.07 -2.57 15.90
C ASP A 235 20.25 -1.77 16.45
N ALA A 236 20.94 -1.08 15.54
CA ALA A 236 22.06 -0.23 15.90
C ALA A 236 21.56 1.10 16.47
N ARG A 237 21.79 1.29 17.78
CA ARG A 237 21.55 2.57 18.47
C ARG A 237 22.86 3.30 18.72
N ILE A 238 23.01 4.49 18.16
CA ILE A 238 24.24 5.29 18.20
C ILE A 238 23.90 6.68 18.76
N SER A 239 24.69 7.16 19.73
CA SER A 239 24.53 8.50 20.32
C SER A 239 23.14 8.79 20.92
N CYS A 240 22.39 7.75 21.31
CA CYS A 240 21.11 7.90 22.00
C CYS A 240 21.23 7.32 23.42
N PRO A 241 21.32 8.15 24.48
CA PRO A 241 21.49 7.68 25.86
C PRO A 241 20.30 6.87 26.41
#